data_AF-A0A957RUU2-F1
#
_entry.id   AF-A0A957RUU2-F1
#
_cell.length_a   1.000
_cell.length_b   1.000
_cell.length_c   1.000
_cell.angle_alpha   90.00
_cell.angle_beta   90.00
_cell.angle_gamma   90.00
#
_symmetry.space_group_name_H-M   'P 1'
#
loop_
_entity.id
_entity.type
_entity.pdbx_description
1 polymer ?
#
loop_
_entity_poly.entity_id
_entity_poly.type
_entity_poly.pdbx_seq_one_letter_code
_entity_poly.pdbx_strand_id
1 'polypeptide(L)'
;MPDQIAGERFAKELLMTLNETFESVHGLFLDKGTSLFETLATITAEEASRPVSATCATLAAQVEHTRFYLDLVADHMEGIDAGKVDWGEIWRT
;
A
#
# COMPACT_ATOMS: atom_id res chain seq x y z
N MET A 1 -11.34 -16.09 27.52
CA MET A 1 -11.85 -15.32 26.36
C MET A 1 -11.07 -14.03 26.36
N PRO A 2 -10.31 -13.68 25.31
CA PRO A 2 -9.75 -12.34 25.23
C PRO A 2 -10.88 -11.32 25.18
N ASP A 3 -10.69 -10.17 25.83
CA ASP A 3 -11.65 -9.08 25.75
C ASP A 3 -11.75 -8.56 24.32
N GLN A 4 -12.97 -8.33 23.85
CA GLN A 4 -13.21 -7.79 22.52
C GLN A 4 -12.73 -6.33 22.47
N ILE A 5 -11.91 -6.00 21.48
CA ILE A 5 -11.45 -4.62 21.25
C ILE A 5 -12.68 -3.77 20.90
N ALA A 6 -12.82 -2.61 21.54
CA ALA A 6 -13.85 -1.64 21.20
C ALA A 6 -13.69 -1.20 19.74
N GLY A 7 -14.77 -1.28 18.95
CA GLY A 7 -14.73 -1.01 17.50
C GLY A 7 -14.18 0.38 17.14
N GLU A 8 -14.55 1.41 17.90
CA GLU A 8 -14.03 2.76 17.72
C GLU A 8 -12.52 2.83 17.92
N ARG A 9 -12.01 2.13 18.94
CA ARG A 9 -10.57 2.05 19.20
C ARG A 9 -9.88 1.33 18.05
N PHE A 10 -10.43 0.20 17.59
CA PHE A 10 -9.86 -0.54 16.46
C PHE A 10 -9.78 0.32 15.20
N ALA A 11 -10.86 0.97 14.81
CA ALA A 11 -10.89 1.83 13.62
C ALA A 11 -9.88 2.98 13.72
N LYS A 12 -9.77 3.61 14.89
CA LYS A 12 -8.81 4.69 15.13
C LYS A 12 -7.36 4.21 14.98
N GLU A 13 -6.99 3.10 15.62
CA GLU A 13 -5.62 2.58 15.54
C GLU A 13 -5.29 2.09 14.12
N LEU A 14 -6.24 1.50 13.41
CA LEU A 14 -6.07 1.10 12.00
C LEU A 14 -5.83 2.31 11.09
N LEU A 15 -6.60 3.39 11.25
CA LEU A 15 -6.37 4.61 10.48
C LEU A 15 -5.02 5.25 10.80
N MET A 16 -4.56 5.16 12.05
CA MET A 16 -3.24 5.64 12.45
C MET A 16 -2.11 4.80 11.81
N THR A 17 -2.26 3.47 11.75
CA THR A 17 -1.26 2.62 11.08
C THR A 17 -1.22 2.85 9.58
N LEU A 18 -2.35 3.11 8.93
CA LEU A 18 -2.41 3.49 7.52
C LEU A 18 -1.74 4.86 7.29
N ASN A 19 -2.00 5.85 8.14
CA ASN A 19 -1.35 7.15 8.03
C ASN A 19 0.18 7.04 8.24
N GLU A 20 0.63 6.19 9.17
CA GLU A 20 2.06 5.86 9.30
C GLU A 20 2.63 5.24 8.03
N THR A 21 1.92 4.26 7.46
CA THR A 21 2.37 3.55 6.25
C THR A 21 2.60 4.51 5.09
N PHE A 22 1.65 5.41 4.84
CA PHE A 22 1.62 6.18 3.60
C PHE A 22 2.15 7.60 3.74
N GLU A 23 1.74 8.35 4.76
CA GLU A 23 1.85 9.81 4.75
C GLU A 23 2.93 10.35 5.69
N SER A 24 2.97 9.89 6.94
CA SER A 24 3.82 10.47 7.99
C SER A 24 4.04 9.51 9.14
N VAL A 25 5.29 9.35 9.55
CA VAL A 25 5.67 8.40 10.60
C VAL A 25 5.31 8.91 12.00
N HIS A 26 4.58 8.10 12.79
CA HIS A 26 4.22 8.35 14.19
C HIS A 26 5.03 7.53 15.19
N GLY A 27 5.89 6.63 14.70
CA GLY A 27 6.75 5.77 15.51
C GLY A 27 6.08 4.48 15.97
N LEU A 28 5.11 3.98 15.21
CA LEU A 28 4.45 2.71 15.43
C LEU A 28 5.31 1.53 14.95
N PHE A 29 5.76 1.59 13.70
CA PHE A 29 6.54 0.51 13.07
C PHE A 29 7.50 0.98 11.95
N LEU A 30 7.48 2.26 11.56
CA LEU A 30 8.43 2.82 10.60
C LEU A 30 9.48 3.70 11.29
N ASP A 31 10.67 3.74 10.69
CA ASP A 31 11.68 4.72 11.03
C ASP A 31 11.28 6.11 10.51
N LYS A 32 11.64 7.16 11.24
CA LYS A 32 11.25 8.53 10.89
C LYS A 32 11.62 8.91 9.45
N GLY A 33 10.66 9.45 8.71
CA GLY A 33 10.85 9.92 7.33
C GLY A 33 10.86 8.81 6.28
N THR A 34 10.41 7.60 6.63
CA THR A 34 10.39 6.43 5.74
C THR A 34 8.97 5.95 5.40
N SER A 35 7.96 6.80 5.59
CA SER A 35 6.62 6.51 5.02
C SER A 35 6.72 6.35 3.50
N LEU A 36 5.73 5.68 2.91
CA LEU A 36 5.76 5.38 1.47
C LEU A 36 5.87 6.66 0.63
N PHE A 37 5.08 7.69 0.93
CA PHE A 37 5.11 8.94 0.17
C PHE A 37 6.38 9.74 0.41
N GLU A 38 6.90 9.80 1.64
CA GLU A 38 8.19 10.45 1.92
C GLU A 38 9.34 9.78 1.17
N THR A 39 9.33 8.44 1.10
CA THR A 39 10.33 7.66 0.37
C THR A 39 10.26 7.94 -1.14
N LEU A 40 9.04 7.88 -1.71
CA LEU A 40 8.81 8.08 -3.14
C LEU A 40 9.01 9.53 -3.59
N ALA A 41 8.83 10.52 -2.71
CA ALA A 41 9.00 11.94 -3.03
C ALA A 41 10.43 12.29 -3.50
N THR A 42 11.41 11.42 -3.23
CA THR A 42 12.80 11.58 -3.65
C THR A 42 13.10 10.99 -5.03
N ILE A 43 12.13 10.32 -5.66
CA ILE A 43 12.32 9.53 -6.88
C ILE A 43 11.53 10.16 -8.03
N THR A 44 12.18 10.40 -9.16
CA THR A 44 11.51 10.91 -10.36
C THR A 44 10.69 9.82 -11.06
N ALA A 45 9.70 10.21 -11.86
CA ALA A 45 8.92 9.26 -12.65
C ALA A 45 9.82 8.46 -13.61
N GLU A 46 10.79 9.12 -14.25
CA GLU A 46 11.75 8.49 -15.15
C GLU A 46 12.63 7.46 -14.45
N GLU A 47 12.99 7.69 -13.17
CA GLU A 47 13.73 6.71 -12.37
C GLU A 47 12.82 5.56 -11.94
N ALA A 48 11.60 5.86 -11.50
CA ALA A 48 10.65 4.85 -11.06
C ALA A 48 10.23 3.89 -12.19
N SER A 49 10.24 4.35 -13.44
CA SER A 49 9.93 3.54 -14.63
C SER A 49 11.10 2.71 -15.17
N ARG A 50 12.29 2.75 -14.55
CA ARG A 50 13.43 1.92 -14.98
C ARG A 50 13.31 0.50 -14.40
N PRO A 51 13.68 -0.55 -15.17
CA PRO A 51 13.79 -1.90 -14.62
C PRO A 51 14.85 -1.95 -13.53
N VAL A 52 14.51 -2.48 -12.37
CA VAL A 52 15.46 -2.66 -11.25
C VAL A 52 16.44 -3.82 -11.54
N SER A 53 15.99 -4.82 -12.30
CA SER A 53 16.83 -5.90 -12.82
C SER A 53 16.22 -6.51 -14.09
N ALA A 54 16.93 -7.43 -14.73
CA ALA A 54 16.45 -8.12 -15.93
C ALA A 54 15.15 -8.93 -15.72
N THR A 55 14.81 -9.24 -14.49
CA THR A 55 13.66 -10.09 -14.13
C THR A 55 12.71 -9.44 -13.13
N CYS A 56 12.95 -8.17 -12.75
CA CYS A 56 12.16 -7.46 -11.75
C CYS A 56 11.40 -6.33 -12.42
N ALA A 57 10.15 -6.14 -12.00
CA ALA A 57 9.32 -5.02 -12.44
C ALA A 57 9.91 -3.67 -11.99
N THR A 58 9.36 -2.59 -12.52
CA THR A 58 9.78 -1.23 -12.18
C THR A 58 9.25 -0.84 -10.79
N LEU A 59 9.80 0.22 -10.20
CA LEU A 59 9.22 0.76 -8.98
C LEU A 59 7.80 1.28 -9.23
N ALA A 60 7.55 1.88 -10.40
CA ALA A 60 6.23 2.33 -10.81
C ALA A 60 5.21 1.17 -10.82
N ALA A 61 5.58 0.00 -11.34
CA ALA A 61 4.73 -1.20 -11.32
C ALA A 61 4.43 -1.68 -9.89
N GLN A 62 5.39 -1.56 -8.98
CA GLN A 62 5.18 -1.90 -7.57
C GLN A 62 4.18 -0.93 -6.90
N VAL A 63 4.30 0.37 -7.17
CA VAL A 63 3.36 1.39 -6.67
C VAL A 63 1.95 1.15 -7.21
N GLU A 64 1.83 0.86 -8.50
CA GLU A 64 0.54 0.53 -9.13
C GLU A 64 -0.06 -0.73 -8.52
N HIS A 65 0.74 -1.77 -8.28
CA HIS A 65 0.28 -2.98 -7.60
C HIS A 65 -0.24 -2.68 -6.18
N THR A 66 0.46 -1.83 -5.41
CA THR A 66 -0.02 -1.41 -4.09
C THR A 66 -1.36 -0.68 -4.17
N ARG A 67 -1.50 0.29 -5.08
CA ARG A 67 -2.76 1.03 -5.30
C ARG A 67 -3.91 0.08 -5.67
N PHE A 68 -3.68 -0.79 -6.64
CA PHE A 68 -4.66 -1.77 -7.10
C PHE A 68 -5.11 -2.71 -5.99
N TYR A 69 -4.19 -3.18 -5.16
CA TYR A 69 -4.54 -4.07 -4.05
C TYR A 69 -5.41 -3.37 -3.00
N LEU A 70 -5.17 -2.08 -2.74
CA LEU A 70 -6.01 -1.29 -1.84
C LEU A 70 -7.43 -1.13 -2.36
N ASP A 71 -7.59 -0.87 -3.66
CA ASP A 71 -8.91 -0.81 -4.31
C ASP A 71 -9.64 -2.14 -4.17
N LEU A 72 -8.96 -3.26 -4.44
CA LEU A 72 -9.55 -4.59 -4.31
C LEU A 72 -10.00 -4.90 -2.88
N VAL A 73 -9.22 -4.48 -1.88
CA VAL A 73 -9.59 -4.63 -0.46
C VAL A 73 -10.82 -3.77 -0.14
N ALA A 74 -10.89 -2.54 -0.64
CA ALA A 74 -12.04 -1.67 -0.46
C ALA A 74 -13.31 -2.27 -1.09
N ASP A 75 -13.22 -2.73 -2.35
CA ASP A 75 -14.31 -3.41 -3.06
C ASP A 75 -14.80 -4.64 -2.27
N HIS A 76 -13.88 -5.45 -1.77
CA HIS A 76 -14.21 -6.62 -0.96
C HIS A 76 -14.95 -6.25 0.34
N MET A 77 -14.53 -5.16 0.99
CA MET A 77 -15.19 -4.65 2.20
C MET A 77 -16.61 -4.13 1.92
N GLU A 78 -16.86 -3.63 0.71
CA GLU A 78 -18.20 -3.23 0.24
C GLU A 78 -19.05 -4.40 -0.26
N GLY A 79 -18.48 -5.62 -0.32
CA GLY A 79 -19.15 -6.82 -0.82
C GLY A 79 -19.21 -6.91 -2.35
N ILE A 80 -18.37 -6.15 -3.05
CA ILE A 80 -18.23 -6.20 -4.50
C ILE A 80 -17.34 -7.40 -4.86
N ASP A 81 -17.82 -8.26 -5.76
CA ASP A 81 -17.01 -9.36 -6.32
C ASP A 81 -16.14 -8.84 -7.46
N ALA A 82 -14.83 -8.78 -7.24
CA ALA A 82 -13.86 -8.37 -8.23
C ALA A 82 -13.63 -9.39 -9.36
N GLY A 83 -14.23 -10.59 -9.26
CA GLY A 83 -14.11 -11.63 -10.27
C GLY A 83 -12.67 -12.16 -10.41
N LYS A 84 -12.31 -12.60 -11.64
CA LYS A 84 -10.95 -13.07 -11.93
C LYS A 84 -10.01 -11.90 -12.17
N VAL A 85 -9.09 -11.70 -11.23
CA VAL A 85 -7.98 -10.74 -11.34
C VAL A 85 -6.77 -11.40 -12.00
N ASP A 86 -6.24 -10.83 -13.09
CA ASP A 86 -4.91 -11.19 -13.61
C ASP A 86 -3.83 -10.46 -12.80
N TRP A 87 -3.36 -11.13 -11.75
CA TRP A 87 -2.27 -10.66 -10.90
C TRP A 87 -0.96 -10.44 -11.65
N GLY A 88 -0.78 -11.00 -12.85
CA GLY A 88 0.42 -10.77 -13.65
C GLY A 88 0.36 -9.48 -14.48
N GLU A 89 -0.83 -9.01 -14.84
CA GLU A 89 -1.02 -7.80 -15.66
C GLU A 89 -0.55 -6.55 -14.94
N ILE A 90 -0.88 -6.46 -13.66
CA ILE A 90 -0.55 -5.31 -12.80
C ILE A 90 0.96 -5.08 -12.68
N TRP A 91 1.78 -6.13 -12.77
CA TRP A 91 3.24 -6.04 -12.72
C TRP A 91 3.90 -5.76 -14.08
N ARG A 92 3.12 -5.79 -15.17
CA ARG A 92 3.56 -5.49 -16.54
C ARG A 92 3.18 -4.08 -17.00
N THR A 93 2.47 -3.32 -16.14
CA THR A 93 2.04 -1.94 -16.39
C THR A 93 3.13 -0.98 -15.94
#